data_AF-A0AAJ1WK97-F1
#
_entry.id   AF-A0AAJ1WK97-F1
#
_cell.length_a   1.000
_cell.length_b   1.000
_cell.length_c   1.000
_cell.angle_alpha   90.00
_cell.angle_beta   90.00
_cell.angle_gamma   90.00
#
_symmetry.space_group_name_H-M   'P 1'
#
loop_
_entity.id
_entity.type
_entity.pdbx_description
1 polymer ?
#
loop_
_entity_poly.entity_id
_entity_poly.type
_entity_poly.pdbx_seq_one_letter_code
_entity_poly.pdbx_strand_id
1 'polypeptide(L)' 'MADPIVVRSLNEINFWSRIMKEHALFLSLGFTYEQKQLVDEANQFISLFERIEDKLSKFTVNSDLRQVQAFNSEVY' A
#
# COMPACT_ATOMS: atom_id res chain seq x y z
N MET A 1 -21.38 5.80 15.46
CA MET A 1 -20.30 4.79 15.61
C MET A 1 -19.65 4.62 14.26
N ALA A 2 -18.32 4.50 14.20
CA ALA A 2 -17.61 4.22 12.96
C ALA A 2 -18.01 2.82 12.43
N ASP A 3 -18.06 2.67 11.11
CA ASP A 3 -18.35 1.37 10.49
C ASP A 3 -17.20 0.40 10.75
N PRO A 4 -17.44 -0.79 11.34
CA PRO A 4 -16.39 -1.76 11.65
C PRO A 4 -15.57 -2.21 10.44
N ILE A 5 -16.18 -2.25 9.25
CA ILE A 5 -15.50 -2.62 7.99
C ILE A 5 -14.54 -1.51 7.60
N VAL A 6 -14.99 -0.25 7.66
CA VAL A 6 -14.12 0.92 7.37
C VAL A 6 -12.91 0.92 8.29
N VAL A 7 -13.12 0.79 9.60
CA VAL A 7 -12.01 0.78 10.57
C VAL A 7 -11.03 -0.35 10.28
N ARG A 8 -11.52 -1.57 10.04
CA ARG A 8 -10.66 -2.71 9.76
C ARG A 8 -9.89 -2.55 8.45
N SER A 9 -10.54 -2.14 7.38
CA SER A 9 -9.90 -1.92 6.07
C SER A 9 -8.78 -0.89 6.15
N LEU A 10 -9.01 0.25 6.78
CA LEU A 10 -7.99 1.29 6.91
C LEU A 10 -6.79 0.81 7.74
N ASN A 11 -7.03 0.06 8.83
CA ASN A 11 -5.96 -0.50 9.65
C ASN A 11 -5.12 -1.53 8.89
N GLU A 12 -5.76 -2.48 8.18
CA GLU A 12 -5.06 -3.49 7.40
C GLU A 12 -4.25 -2.86 6.27
N ILE A 13 -4.83 -1.92 5.52
CA ILE A 13 -4.12 -1.23 4.44
C ILE A 13 -2.96 -0.43 5.00
N ASN A 14 -3.13 0.29 6.13
CA ASN A 14 -2.04 1.03 6.76
C ASN A 14 -0.86 0.12 7.12
N PHE A 15 -1.16 -1.01 7.75
CA PHE A 15 -0.16 -1.96 8.22
C PHE A 15 0.57 -2.64 7.04
N TRP A 16 -0.19 -3.20 6.09
CA TRP A 16 0.38 -4.00 5.02
C TRP A 16 1.02 -3.18 3.90
N SER A 17 0.50 -1.98 3.58
CA SER A 17 1.15 -1.12 2.57
C SER A 17 2.58 -0.76 2.97
N ARG A 18 2.78 -0.43 4.25
CA ARG A 18 4.11 -0.18 4.81
C ARG A 18 5.02 -1.40 4.72
N ILE A 19 4.55 -2.58 5.14
CA ILE A 19 5.36 -3.81 5.10
C ILE A 19 5.73 -4.17 3.66
N MET A 20 4.78 -4.07 2.71
CA MET A 20 5.07 -4.40 1.31
C MET A 20 6.04 -3.39 0.68
N LYS A 21 5.98 -2.11 1.06
CA LYS A 21 6.97 -1.11 0.68
C LYS A 21 8.37 -1.46 1.20
N GLU A 22 8.47 -1.83 2.48
CA GLU A 22 9.74 -2.26 3.10
C GLU A 22 10.30 -3.53 2.43
N HIS A 23 9.45 -4.50 2.06
CA HIS A 23 9.86 -5.68 1.30
C HIS A 23 10.39 -5.32 -0.09
N ALA A 24 9.71 -4.42 -0.83
CA ALA A 24 10.18 -3.95 -2.12
C ALA A 24 11.55 -3.26 -2.00
N LEU A 25 11.75 -2.46 -0.94
CA LEU A 25 13.06 -1.89 -0.62
C LEU A 25 14.11 -2.98 -0.36
N PHE A 26 13.83 -3.98 0.46
CA PHE A 26 14.77 -5.07 0.73
C PHE A 26 15.15 -5.85 -0.53
N LEU A 27 14.20 -6.09 -1.43
CA LEU A 27 14.47 -6.70 -2.74
C LEU A 27 15.38 -5.81 -3.59
N SER A 28 15.09 -4.51 -3.69
CA SER A 28 15.89 -3.57 -4.47
C SER A 28 17.35 -3.51 -4.01
N LEU A 29 17.59 -3.66 -2.70
CA LEU A 29 18.93 -3.68 -2.09
C LEU A 29 19.61 -5.06 -2.20
N GLY A 30 18.83 -6.13 -2.34
CA GLY A 30 19.34 -7.51 -2.42
C GLY A 30 19.71 -7.97 -3.83
N PHE A 31 19.22 -7.30 -4.88
CA PHE A 31 19.56 -7.61 -6.27
C PHE A 31 20.96 -7.12 -6.66
N THR A 32 21.57 -7.82 -7.62
CA THR A 32 22.88 -7.45 -8.16
C THR A 32 22.75 -6.39 -9.26
N TYR A 33 23.86 -5.74 -9.60
CA TYR A 33 23.92 -4.72 -10.67
C TYR A 33 23.50 -5.24 -12.06
N GLU A 34 23.61 -6.55 -12.29
CA GLU A 34 23.22 -7.23 -13.54
C GLU A 34 21.70 -7.40 -13.63
N GLN A 35 21.00 -7.38 -12.48
CA GLN A 35 19.54 -7.58 -12.36
C GLN A 35 18.77 -6.25 -12.42
N LYS A 36 19.19 -5.33 -13.30
CA LYS A 36 18.63 -3.97 -13.36
C LYS A 36 17.11 -3.95 -13.51
N GLN A 37 16.54 -4.84 -14.31
CA GLN A 37 15.08 -4.92 -14.50
C GLN A 37 14.34 -5.25 -13.19
N LEU A 38 14.90 -6.12 -12.35
CA LEU A 38 14.31 -6.48 -11.05
C LEU A 38 14.44 -5.35 -10.04
N VAL A 39 15.55 -4.61 -10.07
CA VAL A 39 15.72 -3.39 -9.27
C VAL A 39 14.70 -2.32 -9.67
N ASP A 40 14.52 -2.11 -10.99
CA ASP A 40 13.56 -1.14 -11.51
C ASP A 40 12.12 -1.53 -11.12
N GLU A 41 11.77 -2.82 -11.21
CA GLU A 41 10.46 -3.33 -10.78
C GLU A 41 10.25 -3.16 -9.27
N ALA A 42 11.25 -3.47 -8.44
CA ALA A 42 11.19 -3.24 -7.00
C ALA A 42 10.96 -1.75 -6.67
N ASN A 43 11.64 -0.83 -7.38
CA ASN A 43 11.44 0.61 -7.22
C ASN A 43 10.03 1.07 -7.64
N GLN A 44 9.45 0.44 -8.67
CA GLN A 44 8.06 0.68 -9.07
C GLN A 44 7.08 0.24 -7.96
N PHE A 45 7.33 -0.89 -7.31
CA PHE A 45 6.53 -1.34 -6.16
C PHE A 45 6.66 -0.39 -4.96
N ILE A 46 7.86 0.09 -4.64
CA ILE A 46 8.04 1.12 -3.59
C ILE A 46 7.14 2.33 -3.89
N SER A 47 7.24 2.86 -5.12
CA SER A 47 6.43 4.01 -5.55
C SER A 47 4.93 3.71 -5.54
N LEU A 48 4.51 2.47 -5.81
CA LEU A 48 3.11 2.04 -5.74
C LEU A 48 2.59 2.11 -4.31
N PHE A 49 3.32 1.54 -3.35
CA PHE A 49 2.88 1.53 -1.96
C PHE A 49 2.93 2.92 -1.32
N GLU A 50 3.85 3.80 -1.71
CA GLU A 50 3.81 5.21 -1.33
C GLU A 50 2.53 5.91 -1.81
N ARG A 51 2.11 5.67 -3.06
CA ARG A 51 0.83 6.21 -3.57
C ARG A 51 -0.38 5.66 -2.81
N ILE A 52 -0.33 4.39 -2.39
CA ILE A 52 -1.39 3.77 -1.58
C ILE A 52 -1.45 4.45 -0.19
N GLU A 53 -0.31 4.64 0.47
CA GLU A 53 -0.22 5.35 1.75
C GLU A 53 -0.73 6.80 1.64
N ASP A 54 -0.35 7.51 0.58
CA ASP A 54 -0.82 8.88 0.30
C ASP A 54 -2.34 8.94 0.10
N LYS A 55 -2.92 7.98 -0.64
CA LYS A 55 -4.37 7.87 -0.79
C LYS A 55 -5.04 7.55 0.54
N LEU A 56 -4.49 6.60 1.29
CA LEU A 56 -4.98 6.19 2.61
C LEU A 56 -5.07 7.39 3.57
N SER A 57 -4.10 8.31 3.53
CA SER A 57 -4.08 9.52 4.38
C SER A 57 -5.31 10.42 4.25
N LYS A 58 -6.06 10.28 3.14
CA LYS A 58 -7.29 11.05 2.86
C LYS A 58 -8.54 10.43 3.47
N PHE A 59 -8.46 9.18 3.94
CA PHE A 59 -9.56 8.48 4.57
C PHE A 59 -9.50 8.62 6.10
N THR A 60 -10.68 8.65 6.72
CA THR A 60 -10.86 8.57 8.16
C THR A 60 -11.80 7.42 8.52
N VAL A 61 -11.91 7.10 9.82
CA VAL A 61 -12.87 6.09 10.33
C VAL A 61 -14.35 6.42 10.03
N ASN A 62 -14.65 7.66 9.63
CA ASN A 62 -15.98 8.11 9.25
C ASN A 62 -16.16 8.24 7.73
N SER A 63 -15.21 7.74 6.93
CA SER A 63 -15.32 7.75 5.46
C SER A 63 -16.51 6.91 4.99
N ASP A 64 -17.02 7.25 3.82
CA ASP A 64 -18.09 6.48 3.19
C ASP A 64 -17.63 5.05 2.86
N LEU A 65 -18.48 4.07 3.21
CA LEU A 65 -18.18 2.65 3.05
C LEU A 65 -17.90 2.29 1.58
N ARG A 66 -18.60 2.89 0.61
CA ARG A 66 -18.41 2.56 -0.81
C ARG A 66 -17.08 3.07 -1.33
N GLN A 67 -16.64 4.25 -0.86
CA GLN A 67 -15.31 4.77 -1.19
C GLN A 67 -14.20 3.86 -0.65
N VAL A 68 -14.35 3.36 0.58
CA VAL A 68 -13.38 2.43 1.18
C VAL A 68 -13.39 1.07 0.46
N GLN A 69 -14.57 0.57 0.06
CA GLN A 69 -14.66 -0.66 -0.74
C GLN A 69 -13.98 -0.52 -2.10
N ALA A 70 -14.17 0.61 -2.79
CA ALA A 70 -13.49 0.88 -4.05
C ALA A 70 -11.96 0.95 -3.85
N PHE A 71 -11.50 1.56 -2.76
CA PHE A 71 -10.09 1.60 -2.42
C PHE A 71 -9.53 0.21 -2.09
N ASN A 72 -10.26 -0.63 -1.37
CA ASN A 72 -9.86 -2.02 -1.11
C ASN A 72 -9.67 -2.80 -2.42
N SER A 73 -10.54 -2.61 -3.42
CA SER A 73 -10.40 -3.25 -4.73
C SER A 73 -9.23 -2.72 -5.55
N GLU A 74 -8.76 -1.51 -5.29
CA GLU A 74 -7.55 -0.96 -5.92
C GLU A 74 -6.27 -1.54 -5.29
N VAL A 75 -6.31 -1.84 -3.99
CA VAL A 75 -5.16 -2.33 -3.21
C VAL A 75 -4.99 -3.86 -3.31
N TYR A 76 -6.04 -4.61 -3.66
CA TYR A 76 -6.01 -6.06 -3.87
C TYR A 76 -5.19 -6.46 -5.10
#